data_AF-A0A1V6HTA2-F1
#
_entry.id   AF-A0A1V6HTA2-F1
#
_cell.length_a   1.000
_cell.length_b   1.000
_cell.length_c   1.000
_cell.angle_alpha   90.00
_cell.angle_beta   90.00
_cell.angle_gamma   90.00
#
_symmetry.space_group_name_H-M   'P 1'
#
loop_
_entity.id
_entity.type
_entity.pdbx_description
1 polymer ?
#
loop_
_entity_poly.entity_id
_entity_poly.type
_entity_poly.pdbx_seq_one_letter_code
_entity_poly.pdbx_strand_id
1 'polypeptide(L)'
;MPQTRERVFIVGTRPDVATFVHPEPVCSSYITAREAIGDLEHLDEDEEFNHIWSLANKSPEQGNRKMVAERAGCTIRAECHGNMQFHYSLPRRISMREAARFQSFPDSFIFDAKLRETERQVGNAVPPVLAWHIAKAVENVLTGGEA
;
A
#
# COMPACT_ATOMS: atom_id res chain seq x y z
N MET A 1 -2.20 7.94 3.50
CA MET A 1 -2.27 6.64 2.79
C MET A 1 -3.57 5.93 3.14
N PRO A 2 -4.24 5.26 2.19
CA PRO A 2 -5.57 4.68 2.43
C PRO A 2 -5.54 3.32 3.13
N GLN A 3 -4.57 3.08 4.01
CA GLN A 3 -4.31 1.77 4.59
C GLN A 3 -3.91 1.87 6.06
N THR A 4 -4.44 0.98 6.88
CA THR A 4 -3.92 0.72 8.23
C THR A 4 -2.83 -0.34 8.16
N ARG A 5 -1.57 0.10 8.28
CA ARG A 5 -0.36 -0.75 8.24
C ARG A 5 0.68 -0.23 9.23
N GLU A 6 0.80 -0.92 10.34
CA GLU A 6 1.81 -0.63 11.37
C GLU A 6 3.06 -1.48 11.11
N ARG A 7 4.23 -0.84 11.13
CA ARG A 7 5.53 -1.48 10.93
C ARG A 7 6.56 -0.82 11.85
N VAL A 8 7.51 -1.61 12.34
CA VAL A 8 8.65 -1.10 13.11
C VAL A 8 9.76 -0.74 12.13
N PHE A 9 10.31 0.46 12.28
CA PHE A 9 11.49 0.92 11.56
C PHE A 9 12.66 1.03 12.54
N ILE A 10 13.79 0.42 12.19
CA ILE A 10 15.01 0.48 12.99
C ILE A 10 16.02 1.32 12.19
N VAL A 11 16.46 2.43 12.77
CA VAL A 11 17.45 3.32 12.17
C VAL A 11 18.70 3.31 13.05
N GLY A 12 19.83 2.92 12.47
CA GLY A 12 21.13 2.96 13.12
C GLY A 12 21.96 4.09 12.55
N THR A 13 22.39 5.01 13.40
CA THR A 13 23.33 6.08 13.03
C THR A 13 24.70 5.81 13.66
N ARG A 14 25.76 6.32 13.03
CA ARG A 14 27.08 6.32 13.66
C ARG A 14 27.12 7.35 14.79
N PRO A 15 27.96 7.17 15.82
CA PRO A 15 28.04 8.12 16.94
C PRO A 15 28.50 9.53 16.56
N ASP A 16 29.17 9.68 15.42
CA ASP A 16 29.73 10.94 14.93
C ASP A 16 28.80 11.76 14.01
N VAL A 17 27.59 11.25 13.72
CA VAL A 17 26.58 11.99 12.97
C VAL A 17 25.50 12.55 13.90
N ALA A 18 24.73 13.51 13.40
CA ALA A 18 23.62 14.10 14.13
C ALA A 18 22.60 13.03 14.59
N THR A 19 21.91 13.29 15.70
CA THR A 19 20.87 12.39 16.22
C THR A 19 19.72 12.32 15.23
N PHE A 20 19.30 11.10 14.89
CA PHE A 20 18.14 10.88 14.04
C PHE A 20 16.85 11.26 14.77
N VAL A 21 16.02 12.06 14.11
CA VAL A 21 14.68 12.43 14.58
C VAL A 21 13.65 11.76 13.67
N HIS A 22 12.69 11.06 14.26
CA HIS A 22 11.62 10.43 13.49
C HIS A 22 10.72 11.49 12.83
N PRO A 23 10.22 11.23 11.61
CA PRO A 23 9.29 12.13 10.97
C PRO A 23 7.96 12.17 11.73
N GLU A 24 7.44 13.38 11.95
CA GLU A 24 6.13 13.58 12.57
C GLU A 24 4.98 13.22 11.61
N PRO A 25 3.81 12.79 12.13
CA PRO A 25 2.63 12.54 11.31
C PRO A 25 2.20 13.80 10.55
N VAL A 26 2.08 13.68 9.22
CA VAL A 26 1.72 14.80 8.34
C VAL A 26 0.20 14.92 8.14
N CYS A 27 -0.55 13.83 8.33
CA CYS A 27 -1.99 13.78 8.10
C CYS A 27 -2.73 13.35 9.38
N SER A 28 -3.84 14.05 9.68
CA SER A 28 -4.73 13.74 10.80
C SER A 28 -5.83 12.73 10.44
N SER A 29 -6.14 12.57 9.16
CA SER A 29 -7.16 11.64 8.66
C SER A 29 -6.60 10.68 7.62
N TYR A 30 -7.27 9.54 7.50
CA TYR A 30 -6.97 8.55 6.47
C TYR A 30 -7.69 8.90 5.17
N ILE A 31 -7.04 8.60 4.05
CA ILE A 31 -7.73 8.50 2.75
C ILE A 31 -8.62 7.26 2.81
N THR A 32 -9.85 7.38 2.36
CA THR A 32 -10.80 6.28 2.36
C THR A 32 -10.51 5.31 1.20
N ALA A 33 -11.01 4.06 1.30
CA ALA A 33 -10.91 3.11 0.20
C ALA A 33 -11.59 3.66 -1.07
N ARG A 34 -12.72 4.36 -0.94
CA ARG A 34 -13.42 4.98 -2.06
C ARG A 34 -12.56 6.04 -2.76
N GLU A 35 -11.94 6.94 -2.01
CA GLU A 35 -11.09 7.99 -2.58
C GLU A 35 -9.84 7.41 -3.27
N ALA A 36 -9.36 6.26 -2.81
CA ALA A 36 -8.15 5.65 -3.35
C ALA A 36 -8.37 4.93 -4.69
N ILE A 37 -9.52 4.27 -4.85
CA ILE A 37 -9.74 3.32 -5.96
C ILE A 37 -11.11 3.43 -6.64
N GLY A 38 -11.97 4.36 -6.22
CA GLY A 38 -13.33 4.46 -6.73
C GLY A 38 -13.43 4.82 -8.21
N ASP A 39 -12.42 5.51 -8.76
CA ASP A 39 -12.29 5.81 -10.18
C ASP A 39 -11.95 4.57 -11.04
N LEU A 40 -11.38 3.54 -10.44
CA LEU A 40 -11.01 2.29 -11.14
C LEU A 40 -12.16 1.28 -11.21
N GLU A 41 -13.28 1.51 -10.53
CA GLU A 41 -14.41 0.56 -10.50
C GLU A 41 -15.02 0.27 -11.86
N HIS A 42 -14.97 1.26 -12.75
CA HIS A 42 -15.62 1.23 -14.05
C HIS A 42 -14.68 0.81 -15.18
N LEU A 43 -13.42 0.54 -14.87
CA LEU A 43 -12.44 0.11 -15.86
C LEU A 43 -12.45 -1.42 -16.00
N ASP A 44 -12.27 -1.87 -17.24
CA ASP A 44 -12.08 -3.29 -17.56
C ASP A 44 -10.65 -3.75 -17.23
N GLU A 45 -10.42 -5.06 -17.24
CA GLU A 45 -9.10 -5.62 -16.97
C GLU A 45 -8.07 -5.12 -17.98
N ASP A 46 -6.93 -4.64 -17.46
CA ASP A 46 -5.81 -4.15 -18.27
C ASP A 46 -4.50 -4.68 -17.69
N GLU A 47 -3.84 -5.58 -18.41
CA GLU A 47 -2.56 -6.17 -18.02
C GLU A 47 -1.42 -5.14 -18.04
N GLU A 48 -1.39 -4.24 -19.03
CA GLU A 48 -0.35 -3.21 -19.18
C GLU A 48 -0.43 -2.20 -18.02
N PHE A 49 -1.65 -1.87 -17.59
CA PHE A 49 -1.87 -1.03 -16.42
C PHE A 49 -1.82 -1.79 -15.09
N ASN A 50 -1.61 -3.12 -15.10
CA ASN A 50 -1.73 -4.01 -13.95
C ASN A 50 -3.09 -3.93 -13.24
N HIS A 51 -4.13 -3.49 -13.93
CA HIS A 51 -5.50 -3.52 -13.45
C HIS A 51 -6.12 -4.90 -13.70
N ILE A 52 -5.51 -5.91 -13.09
CA ILE A 52 -5.90 -7.32 -13.19
C ILE A 52 -6.32 -7.84 -11.82
N TRP A 53 -7.36 -8.67 -11.78
CA TRP A 53 -7.94 -9.17 -10.53
C TRP A 53 -8.36 -10.64 -10.65
N SER A 54 -8.84 -11.18 -9.53
CA SER A 54 -9.46 -12.50 -9.49
C SER A 54 -10.82 -12.45 -8.80
N LEU A 55 -11.69 -13.37 -9.19
CA LEU A 55 -13.02 -13.50 -8.59
C LEU A 55 -12.93 -13.91 -7.12
N ALA A 56 -13.85 -13.38 -6.34
CA ALA A 56 -13.98 -13.63 -4.91
C ALA A 56 -14.86 -14.86 -4.65
N ASN A 57 -14.27 -16.06 -4.53
CA ASN A 57 -15.01 -17.28 -4.21
C ASN A 57 -15.13 -17.47 -2.70
N LYS A 58 -16.32 -17.36 -2.09
CA LYS A 58 -16.53 -17.58 -0.64
C LYS A 58 -15.83 -18.85 -0.14
N SER A 59 -14.95 -18.70 0.84
CA SER A 59 -14.22 -19.78 1.49
C SER A 59 -14.73 -19.89 2.94
N PRO A 60 -14.89 -21.09 3.50
CA PRO A 60 -15.18 -21.29 4.92
C PRO A 60 -14.02 -20.87 5.83
N GLU A 61 -12.84 -20.59 5.28
CA GLU A 61 -11.63 -20.19 6.02
C GLU A 61 -11.60 -18.70 6.40
N GLN A 62 -10.55 -18.29 7.12
CA GLN A 62 -10.27 -16.90 7.45
C GLN A 62 -10.07 -16.06 6.19
N GLY A 63 -10.92 -15.04 6.00
CA GLY A 63 -10.58 -13.90 5.17
C GLY A 63 -11.66 -13.31 4.27
N ASN A 64 -12.93 -13.69 4.40
CA ASN A 64 -14.08 -13.01 3.75
C ASN A 64 -14.32 -11.54 4.22
N ARG A 65 -13.27 -10.83 4.65
CA ARG A 65 -13.35 -9.43 5.10
C ARG A 65 -13.47 -8.52 3.89
N LYS A 66 -14.71 -8.11 3.64
CA LYS A 66 -15.03 -7.03 2.69
C LYS A 66 -14.49 -5.70 3.19
N MET A 67 -13.85 -4.94 2.31
CA MET A 67 -13.48 -3.56 2.62
C MET A 67 -14.74 -2.71 2.81
N VAL A 68 -14.58 -1.61 3.54
CA VAL A 68 -15.65 -0.63 3.73
C VAL A 68 -15.18 0.65 3.05
N ALA A 69 -16.01 1.19 2.16
CA ALA A 69 -15.67 2.30 1.27
C ALA A 69 -15.15 3.53 2.02
N GLU A 70 -15.81 3.87 3.14
CA GLU A 70 -15.62 5.11 3.91
C GLU A 70 -14.51 5.03 4.98
N ARG A 71 -13.65 4.00 4.94
CA ARG A 71 -12.51 3.87 5.86
C ARG A 71 -11.27 3.42 5.13
N ALA A 72 -10.12 3.56 5.79
CA ALA A 72 -8.88 2.96 5.32
C ALA A 72 -9.01 1.44 5.15
N GLY A 73 -8.40 0.92 4.09
CA GLY A 73 -8.27 -0.51 3.85
C GLY A 73 -7.39 -1.18 4.91
N CYS A 74 -7.52 -2.50 5.02
CA CYS A 74 -6.59 -3.28 5.83
C CYS A 74 -5.23 -3.40 5.12
N THR A 75 -4.21 -3.83 5.87
CA THR A 75 -2.88 -4.12 5.31
C THR A 75 -2.97 -5.07 4.10
N ILE A 76 -2.45 -4.62 2.95
CA ILE A 76 -2.25 -5.46 1.77
C ILE A 76 -1.17 -6.50 2.10
N ARG A 77 -1.48 -7.76 1.84
CA ARG A 77 -0.61 -8.92 2.10
C ARG A 77 -0.06 -9.48 0.79
N ALA A 78 1.12 -10.08 0.87
CA ALA A 78 1.79 -10.72 -0.25
C ALA A 78 1.20 -12.07 -0.66
N GLU A 79 0.28 -12.60 0.15
CA GLU A 79 -0.43 -13.86 -0.12
C GLU A 79 -1.90 -13.71 0.28
N CYS A 80 -2.78 -13.68 -0.71
CA CYS A 80 -4.23 -13.57 -0.54
C CYS A 80 -4.92 -14.94 -0.52
N HIS A 81 -4.31 -15.93 0.12
CA HIS A 81 -5.00 -17.19 0.45
C HIS A 81 -6.18 -16.88 1.41
N GLY A 82 -7.32 -17.53 1.22
CA GLY A 82 -8.48 -17.33 2.10
C GLY A 82 -9.30 -16.04 1.88
N ASN A 83 -9.38 -15.50 0.66
CA ASN A 83 -10.33 -14.40 0.31
C ASN A 83 -10.07 -13.01 0.88
N MET A 84 -8.84 -12.71 1.28
CA MET A 84 -8.52 -11.38 1.75
C MET A 84 -8.64 -10.31 0.65
N GLN A 85 -8.86 -9.05 1.04
CA GLN A 85 -8.86 -7.87 0.15
C GLN A 85 -10.02 -7.81 -0.85
N PHE A 86 -11.23 -8.12 -0.37
CA PHE A 86 -12.47 -7.98 -1.15
C PHE A 86 -12.83 -6.52 -1.40
N HIS A 87 -13.22 -6.23 -2.64
CA HIS A 87 -13.68 -4.91 -3.04
C HIS A 87 -14.92 -4.50 -2.23
N TYR A 88 -15.06 -3.22 -1.91
CA TYR A 88 -16.20 -2.74 -1.10
C TYR A 88 -17.51 -2.67 -1.90
N SER A 89 -17.46 -2.55 -3.22
CA SER A 89 -18.61 -2.49 -4.13
C SER A 89 -18.75 -3.72 -5.03
N LEU A 90 -17.65 -4.26 -5.55
CA LEU A 90 -17.64 -5.26 -6.61
C LEU A 90 -17.51 -6.71 -6.08
N PRO A 91 -18.06 -7.71 -6.78
CA PRO A 91 -17.94 -9.13 -6.41
C PRO A 91 -16.57 -9.73 -6.79
N ARG A 92 -15.49 -8.96 -6.63
CA ARG A 92 -14.11 -9.34 -6.94
C ARG A 92 -13.15 -8.93 -5.83
N ARG A 93 -11.93 -9.44 -5.89
CA ARG A 93 -10.81 -8.89 -5.12
C ARG A 93 -10.38 -7.56 -5.73
N ILE A 94 -9.64 -6.78 -4.97
CA ILE A 94 -8.96 -5.63 -5.58
C ILE A 94 -7.99 -6.08 -6.65
N SER A 95 -7.85 -5.25 -7.67
CA SER A 95 -6.83 -5.43 -8.70
C SER A 95 -5.44 -5.14 -8.15
N MET A 96 -4.41 -5.55 -8.89
CA MET A 96 -3.03 -5.24 -8.51
C MET A 96 -2.74 -3.75 -8.54
N ARG A 97 -3.32 -3.01 -9.50
CA ARG A 97 -3.27 -1.54 -9.55
C ARG A 97 -3.91 -0.89 -8.33
N GLU A 98 -5.09 -1.36 -7.94
CA GLU A 98 -5.77 -0.88 -6.73
C GLU A 98 -4.90 -1.13 -5.49
N ALA A 99 -4.35 -2.35 -5.35
CA ALA A 99 -3.43 -2.70 -4.27
C ALA A 99 -2.16 -1.83 -4.27
N ALA A 100 -1.62 -1.48 -5.45
CA ALA A 100 -0.49 -0.58 -5.59
C ALA A 100 -0.81 0.83 -5.09
N ARG A 101 -1.99 1.38 -5.42
CA ARG A 101 -2.46 2.66 -4.86
C ARG A 101 -2.62 2.61 -3.34
N PHE A 102 -3.09 1.49 -2.78
CA PHE A 102 -3.13 1.32 -1.32
C PHE A 102 -1.75 1.42 -0.66
N GLN A 103 -0.73 0.95 -1.38
CA GLN A 103 0.67 1.06 -0.99
C GLN A 103 1.32 2.38 -1.44
N SER A 104 0.57 3.36 -1.95
CA SER A 104 1.05 4.67 -2.43
C SER A 104 2.00 4.65 -3.64
N PHE A 105 1.94 3.60 -4.47
CA PHE A 105 2.60 3.62 -5.77
C PHE A 105 1.87 4.56 -6.73
N PRO A 106 2.59 5.31 -7.58
CA PRO A 106 1.97 6.10 -8.63
C PRO A 106 1.45 5.18 -9.74
N ASP A 107 0.43 5.65 -10.47
CA ASP A 107 -0.17 4.92 -11.60
C ASP A 107 0.82 4.69 -12.76
N SER A 108 1.83 5.55 -12.87
CA SER A 108 2.92 5.40 -13.85
C SER A 108 3.89 4.26 -13.51
N PHE A 109 3.85 3.71 -12.29
CA PHE A 109 4.68 2.56 -11.93
C PHE A 109 4.03 1.28 -12.43
N ILE A 110 4.66 0.61 -13.39
CA ILE A 110 4.20 -0.65 -13.96
C ILE A 110 5.02 -1.79 -13.39
N PHE A 111 4.34 -2.81 -12.87
CA PHE A 111 4.92 -4.07 -12.43
C PHE A 111 5.02 -5.00 -13.64
N ASP A 112 6.25 -5.25 -14.08
CA ASP A 112 6.55 -6.21 -15.14
C ASP A 112 6.61 -7.64 -14.56
N ALA A 113 5.45 -8.14 -14.15
CA ALA A 113 5.30 -9.44 -13.53
C ALA A 113 3.87 -9.98 -13.65
N LYS A 114 3.71 -11.30 -13.53
CA LYS A 114 2.38 -11.92 -13.53
C LYS A 114 1.63 -11.60 -12.23
N LEU A 115 0.29 -11.73 -12.27
CA LEU A 115 -0.61 -11.44 -11.14
C LEU A 115 -0.06 -11.84 -9.75
N ARG A 116 0.34 -13.10 -9.57
CA ARG A 116 0.83 -13.63 -8.27
C ARG A 116 2.17 -13.05 -7.83
N GLU A 117 3.04 -12.74 -8.78
CA GLU A 117 4.34 -12.13 -8.51
C GLU A 117 4.17 -10.66 -8.16
N THR A 118 3.31 -9.95 -8.89
CA THR A 118 2.92 -8.57 -8.60
C THR A 118 2.28 -8.46 -7.22
N GLU A 119 1.37 -9.38 -6.87
CA GLU A 119 0.76 -9.46 -5.53
C GLU A 119 1.84 -9.56 -4.43
N ARG A 120 2.83 -10.44 -4.64
CA ARG A 120 3.94 -10.62 -3.70
C ARG A 120 4.80 -9.37 -3.57
N GLN A 121 5.10 -8.71 -4.69
CA GLN A 121 5.87 -7.47 -4.71
C GLN A 121 5.12 -6.35 -3.97
N VAL A 122 3.85 -6.12 -4.31
CA VAL A 122 3.02 -5.08 -3.70
C VAL A 122 2.80 -5.35 -2.21
N GLY A 123 2.49 -6.57 -1.79
CA GLY A 123 2.22 -6.89 -0.39
C GLY A 123 3.45 -6.78 0.53
N ASN A 124 4.63 -7.17 0.03
CA ASN A 124 5.89 -7.10 0.76
C ASN A 124 6.53 -5.70 0.71
N ALA A 125 6.10 -4.84 -0.22
CA ALA A 125 6.64 -3.50 -0.35
C ALA A 125 6.48 -2.66 0.93
N VAL A 126 7.43 -1.74 1.10
CA VAL A 126 7.28 -0.55 1.93
C VAL A 126 6.61 0.51 1.07
N PRO A 127 5.54 1.18 1.57
CA PRO A 127 4.88 2.23 0.80
C PRO A 127 5.85 3.35 0.37
N PRO A 128 5.91 3.75 -0.92
CA PRO A 128 6.86 4.76 -1.38
C PRO A 128 6.76 6.10 -0.65
N VAL A 129 5.55 6.59 -0.33
CA VAL A 129 5.38 7.86 0.40
C VAL A 129 5.94 7.77 1.82
N LEU A 130 5.74 6.63 2.50
CA LEU A 130 6.33 6.40 3.83
C LEU A 130 7.86 6.32 3.77
N ALA A 131 8.38 5.59 2.79
CA ALA A 131 9.81 5.49 2.56
C ALA A 131 10.44 6.86 2.28
N TRP A 132 9.75 7.73 1.53
CA TRP A 132 10.21 9.09 1.25
C TRP A 132 10.36 9.94 2.53
N HIS A 133 9.39 9.93 3.44
CA HIS A 133 9.49 10.66 4.71
C HIS A 133 10.65 10.18 5.58
N ILE A 134 10.87 8.86 5.64
CA ILE A 134 11.99 8.28 6.38
C ILE A 134 13.32 8.66 5.71
N ALA A 135 13.39 8.57 4.38
CA ALA A 135 14.59 8.95 3.62
C ALA A 135 14.94 10.44 3.80
N LYS A 136 13.93 11.33 3.87
CA LYS A 136 14.14 12.74 4.19
C LYS A 136 14.69 12.96 5.60
N ALA A 137 14.18 12.24 6.59
CA ALA A 137 14.73 12.29 7.94
C ALA A 137 16.19 11.80 7.99
N VAL A 138 16.53 10.75 7.21
CA VAL A 138 17.92 10.27 7.09
C VAL A 138 18.80 11.28 6.35
N GLU A 139 18.32 11.88 5.26
CA GLU A 139 19.03 12.93 4.51
C GLU A 139 19.44 14.08 5.42
N ASN A 140 18.53 14.57 6.26
CA ASN A 140 18.80 15.66 7.21
C ASN A 140 19.98 15.33 8.15
N VAL A 141 20.08 14.06 8.61
CA VAL A 141 21.20 13.61 9.44
C VAL A 141 22.52 13.61 8.68
N LEU A 142 22.50 13.20 7.40
CA LEU A 142 23.69 13.08 6.58
C LEU A 142 24.22 14.42 6.08
N THR A 143 23.34 15.36 5.75
CA THR A 143 23.72 16.68 5.23
C THR A 143 23.96 17.70 6.35
N GLY A 144 23.80 17.31 7.62
CA GLY A 144 23.99 18.18 8.77
C GLY A 144 22.94 19.29 8.85
N GLY A 145 21.70 19.01 8.45
CA GLY A 145 20.64 20.01 8.32
C GLY A 145 20.44 20.81 9.61
N GLU A 146 20.71 22.11 9.55
CA GLU A 146 20.12 23.10 10.47
C GLU A 146 18.60 23.03 10.28
N ALA A 147 17.90 22.62 11.34
CA ALA A 147 16.45 22.66 11.44
C ALA A 147 15.96 24.08 11.72
#